data_AF-A0A178C258-F1
#
_entry.id   AF-A0A178C258-F1
#
_cell.length_a   1.000
_cell.length_b   1.000
_cell.length_c   1.000
_cell.angle_alpha   90.00
_cell.angle_beta   90.00
_cell.angle_gamma   90.00
#
_symmetry.space_group_name_H-M   'P 1'
#
loop_
_entity.id
_entity.type
_entity.pdbx_description
1 polymer ?
#
loop_
_entity_poly.entity_id
_entity_poly.type
_entity_poly.pdbx_seq_one_letter_code
_entity_poly.pdbx_strand_id
1 'polypeptide(L)'
;MPRSLAPTTMRQNKNGQRRGTSFSIGEGFKYLMCNYREWVLDTKVNKVVYGYWRRKTEGRVKDVAKRNIVCPVVQPYYMGTKRSSLERDYYESIDRPNVELVNLKETPIKEFTTTSVTTVDGKTRNFDVVLLAPGYDNVTGSLIDLNISDKHGVTLKEK
;
A
#
# COMPACT_ATOMS: atom_id res chain seq x y z
N MET A 1 11.76 -11.06 -32.77
CA MET A 1 11.04 -12.34 -32.60
C MET A 1 10.08 -12.21 -31.43
N PRO A 2 8.75 -12.38 -31.60
CA PRO A 2 7.83 -12.28 -30.48
C PRO A 2 7.83 -13.61 -29.70
N ARG A 3 8.16 -13.56 -28.41
CA ARG A 3 8.04 -14.72 -27.51
C ARG A 3 6.57 -14.99 -27.22
N SER A 4 6.13 -16.20 -27.55
CA SER A 4 4.82 -16.78 -27.24
C SER A 4 4.47 -16.64 -25.76
N LEU A 5 3.31 -16.04 -25.47
CA LEU A 5 2.64 -16.14 -24.18
C LEU A 5 2.06 -17.54 -24.06
N ALA A 6 2.64 -18.38 -23.21
CA ALA A 6 2.08 -19.67 -22.88
C ALA A 6 0.71 -19.49 -22.18
N PRO A 7 -0.33 -20.25 -22.55
CA PRO A 7 -1.63 -20.15 -21.90
C PRO A 7 -1.56 -20.67 -20.46
N THR A 8 -1.94 -19.82 -19.52
CA THR A 8 -2.09 -20.15 -18.10
C THR A 8 -3.07 -21.31 -17.94
N THR A 9 -2.54 -22.52 -17.80
CA THR A 9 -3.36 -23.73 -17.68
C THR A 9 -3.97 -23.77 -16.29
N MET A 10 -5.29 -23.61 -16.21
CA MET A 10 -6.09 -23.82 -15.01
C MET A 10 -5.94 -25.27 -14.55
N ARG A 11 -5.16 -25.50 -13.47
CA ARG A 11 -5.01 -26.84 -12.90
C ARG A 11 -6.17 -27.14 -11.95
N GLN A 12 -7.14 -27.95 -12.39
CA GLN A 12 -8.18 -28.49 -11.51
C GLN A 12 -7.58 -29.53 -10.55
N ASN A 13 -8.05 -29.55 -9.30
CA ASN A 13 -7.75 -30.65 -8.37
C ASN A 13 -8.76 -31.79 -8.56
N LYS A 14 -8.41 -32.99 -8.08
CA LYS A 14 -9.17 -34.24 -8.26
C LYS A 14 -10.57 -34.27 -7.59
N ASN A 15 -10.97 -33.21 -6.88
CA ASN A 15 -12.21 -33.20 -6.08
C ASN A 15 -13.23 -32.15 -6.56
N GLY A 16 -13.05 -31.54 -7.73
CA GLY A 16 -14.00 -30.56 -8.28
C GLY A 16 -14.17 -29.27 -7.46
N GLN A 17 -13.42 -29.12 -6.35
CA GLN A 17 -13.46 -27.94 -5.51
C GLN A 17 -12.57 -26.85 -6.13
N ARG A 18 -13.23 -25.78 -6.58
CA ARG A 18 -12.60 -24.51 -6.91
C ARG A 18 -11.94 -23.95 -5.64
N ARG A 19 -10.68 -24.29 -5.38
CA ARG A 19 -9.87 -23.48 -4.47
C ARG A 19 -9.68 -22.14 -5.18
N GLY A 20 -10.33 -21.09 -4.70
CA GLY A 20 -10.07 -19.73 -5.11
C GLY A 20 -8.63 -19.36 -4.76
N THR A 21 -7.70 -19.66 -5.65
CA THR A 21 -6.32 -19.14 -5.61
C THR A 21 -6.34 -17.71 -6.17
N SER A 22 -7.12 -16.80 -5.57
CA SER A 22 -7.30 -15.42 -6.03
C SER A 22 -6.14 -14.49 -5.67
N PHE A 23 -4.92 -15.01 -5.69
CA PHE A 23 -3.71 -14.19 -5.62
C PHE A 23 -2.72 -14.69 -6.67
N SER A 24 -3.15 -14.63 -7.92
CA SER A 24 -2.23 -14.72 -9.06
C SER A 24 -1.78 -13.31 -9.45
N ILE A 25 -0.49 -13.18 -9.76
CA ILE A 25 0.11 -11.94 -10.27
C ILE A 25 -0.62 -11.58 -11.57
N GLY A 26 -1.33 -10.45 -11.61
CA GLY A 26 -2.09 -9.99 -12.78
C GLY A 26 -3.59 -9.79 -12.57
N GLU A 27 -4.12 -9.98 -11.35
CA GLU A 27 -5.55 -9.84 -11.08
C GLU A 27 -6.02 -8.42 -10.72
N GLY A 28 -5.12 -7.43 -10.70
CA GLY A 28 -5.44 -6.03 -10.47
C GLY A 28 -6.29 -5.82 -9.22
N PHE A 29 -7.45 -5.17 -9.37
CA PHE A 29 -8.34 -4.84 -8.26
C PHE A 29 -9.28 -5.97 -7.83
N LYS A 30 -9.19 -7.20 -8.36
CA LYS A 30 -10.12 -8.29 -7.99
C LYS A 30 -10.12 -8.58 -6.48
N TYR A 31 -8.96 -8.55 -5.83
CA TYR A 31 -8.88 -8.79 -4.39
C TYR A 31 -9.60 -7.70 -3.56
N LEU A 32 -9.62 -6.47 -4.09
CA LEU A 32 -10.26 -5.31 -3.47
C LEU A 32 -11.77 -5.23 -3.80
N MET A 33 -12.16 -5.42 -5.06
CA MET A 33 -13.52 -5.15 -5.53
C MET A 33 -14.39 -6.40 -5.66
N CYS A 34 -13.78 -7.58 -5.78
CA CYS A 34 -14.46 -8.85 -6.05
C CYS A 34 -14.27 -9.86 -4.91
N ASN A 35 -14.21 -9.37 -3.68
CA ASN A 35 -14.16 -10.20 -2.47
C ASN A 35 -15.57 -10.59 -2.00
N TYR A 36 -15.67 -11.31 -0.88
CA TYR A 36 -16.96 -11.56 -0.21
C TYR A 36 -17.66 -10.23 0.10
N ARG A 37 -18.95 -10.10 -0.20
CA ARG A 37 -19.69 -8.83 -0.07
C ARG A 37 -19.58 -8.20 1.33
N GLU A 38 -19.54 -9.04 2.35
CA GLU A 38 -19.54 -8.65 3.77
C GLU A 38 -18.18 -8.12 4.24
N TRP A 39 -17.11 -8.26 3.46
CA TRP A 39 -15.74 -7.96 3.90
C TRP A 39 -15.48 -6.48 4.21
N VAL A 40 -16.27 -5.56 3.62
CA VAL A 40 -16.23 -4.13 3.93
C VAL A 40 -17.16 -3.73 5.08
N LEU A 41 -18.07 -4.62 5.48
CA LEU A 41 -19.10 -4.33 6.49
C LEU A 41 -18.81 -5.00 7.85
N ASP A 42 -18.23 -6.20 7.84
CA ASP A 42 -17.93 -6.96 9.05
C ASP A 42 -16.42 -6.99 9.36
N THR A 43 -16.05 -6.47 10.52
CA THR A 43 -14.67 -6.44 11.02
C THR A 43 -14.05 -7.84 11.18
N LYS A 44 -14.83 -8.87 11.52
CA LYS A 44 -14.36 -10.25 11.65
C LYS A 44 -13.97 -10.81 10.29
N VAL A 45 -14.81 -10.60 9.27
CA VAL A 45 -14.52 -11.00 7.89
C VAL A 45 -13.31 -10.23 7.37
N ASN A 46 -13.23 -8.93 7.64
CA ASN A 46 -12.08 -8.11 7.23
C ASN A 46 -10.76 -8.62 7.82
N LYS A 47 -10.75 -9.04 9.09
CA LYS A 47 -9.57 -9.66 9.73
C LYS A 47 -9.14 -10.95 9.03
N VAL A 48 -10.08 -11.77 8.56
CA VAL A 48 -9.76 -12.99 7.79
C VAL A 48 -9.13 -12.63 6.45
N VAL A 49 -9.68 -11.64 5.74
CA VAL A 49 -9.12 -11.14 4.48
C VAL A 49 -7.74 -10.53 4.67
N TYR A 50 -7.54 -9.74 5.73
CA TYR A 50 -6.22 -9.21 6.09
C TYR A 50 -5.22 -10.33 6.39
N GLY A 51 -5.63 -11.33 7.18
CA GLY A 51 -4.79 -12.48 7.50
C GLY A 51 -4.38 -13.28 6.26
N TYR A 52 -5.26 -13.41 5.27
CA TYR A 52 -4.90 -14.03 3.99
C TYR A 52 -3.86 -13.22 3.23
N TRP A 53 -4.07 -11.91 3.08
CA TRP A 53 -3.11 -11.01 2.42
C TRP A 53 -1.75 -11.05 3.13
N ARG A 54 -1.73 -10.95 4.47
CA ARG A 54 -0.51 -11.00 5.28
C ARG A 54 0.29 -12.28 5.01
N ARG A 55 -0.37 -13.45 5.03
CA ARG A 55 0.28 -14.75 4.76
C ARG A 55 0.87 -14.85 3.35
N LYS A 56 0.27 -14.17 2.37
CA LYS A 56 0.80 -14.13 0.99
C LYS A 56 2.00 -13.18 0.89
N THR A 57 1.95 -12.06 1.58
CA THR A 57 3.01 -11.04 1.56
C THR A 57 4.23 -11.47 2.38
N GLU A 58 4.03 -12.10 3.55
CA GLU A 58 5.14 -12.47 4.46
C GLU A 58 6.13 -13.44 3.82
N GLY A 59 5.65 -14.32 2.92
CA GLY A 59 6.50 -15.25 2.18
C GLY A 59 7.39 -14.59 1.12
N ARG A 60 7.14 -13.32 0.78
CA ARG A 60 7.91 -12.55 -0.23
C ARG A 60 9.02 -11.71 0.40
N VAL A 61 8.90 -11.37 1.68
CA VAL A 61 9.86 -10.53 2.42
C VAL A 61 10.69 -11.41 3.33
N LYS A 62 11.98 -11.57 3.04
CA LYS A 62 12.95 -12.42 3.75
C LYS A 62 13.40 -11.81 5.07
N ASP A 63 13.64 -10.50 5.10
CA ASP A 63 14.05 -9.79 6.31
C ASP A 63 12.87 -9.68 7.28
N VAL A 64 13.03 -10.24 8.48
CA VAL A 64 11.98 -10.28 9.51
C VAL A 64 11.64 -8.88 10.03
N ALA A 65 12.62 -7.99 10.17
CA ALA A 65 12.39 -6.62 10.63
C ALA A 65 11.59 -5.83 9.59
N LYS A 66 11.97 -5.91 8.31
CA LYS A 66 11.23 -5.27 7.21
C LYS A 66 9.83 -5.85 7.06
N ARG A 67 9.69 -7.17 7.19
CA ARG A 67 8.40 -7.88 7.16
C ARG A 67 7.44 -7.35 8.21
N ASN A 68 7.90 -7.14 9.45
CA ASN A 68 7.06 -6.61 10.53
C ASN A 68 6.56 -5.19 10.25
N ILE A 69 7.32 -4.39 9.49
CA ILE A 69 6.91 -3.04 9.08
C ILE A 69 5.86 -3.11 7.97
N VAL A 70 6.09 -3.89 6.91
CA VAL A 70 5.23 -3.89 5.71
C VAL A 70 3.99 -4.77 5.82
N CYS A 71 4.02 -5.81 6.66
CA CYS A 71 2.89 -6.71 6.88
C CYS A 71 2.71 -7.03 8.38
N PRO A 72 2.40 -6.01 9.21
CA PRO A 72 2.33 -6.15 10.65
C PRO A 72 1.29 -7.20 11.10
N VAL A 73 1.56 -7.88 12.21
CA VAL A 73 0.65 -8.90 12.77
C VAL A 73 -0.70 -8.26 13.12
N VAL A 74 -0.66 -7.09 13.75
CA VAL A 74 -1.84 -6.30 14.07
C VAL A 74 -2.21 -5.47 12.86
N GLN A 75 -3.45 -5.62 12.40
CA GLN A 75 -4.00 -4.88 11.28
C GLN A 75 -4.00 -3.38 11.59
N PRO A 76 -3.31 -2.54 10.81
CA PRO A 76 -3.21 -1.10 11.09
C PRO A 76 -4.48 -0.33 10.72
N TYR A 77 -5.23 -0.83 9.73
CA TYR A 77 -6.51 -0.30 9.29
C TYR A 77 -7.29 -1.39 8.54
N TYR A 78 -8.61 -1.25 8.46
CA TYR A 78 -9.46 -2.20 7.74
C TYR A 78 -9.15 -2.19 6.24
N MET A 79 -8.93 -3.37 5.67
CA MET A 79 -8.71 -3.50 4.24
C MET A 79 -9.92 -2.97 3.47
N GLY A 80 -9.70 -2.24 2.38
CA GLY A 80 -10.78 -1.61 1.61
C GLY A 80 -11.13 -0.17 2.02
N THR A 81 -10.71 0.28 3.20
CA THR A 81 -10.90 1.69 3.64
C THR A 81 -9.90 2.67 3.01
N LYS A 82 -8.86 2.13 2.36
CA LYS A 82 -7.89 2.88 1.56
C LYS A 82 -7.70 2.15 0.22
N ARG A 83 -7.44 2.91 -0.84
CA ARG A 83 -7.13 2.34 -2.15
C ARG A 83 -5.84 1.53 -2.06
N SER A 84 -5.92 0.23 -2.38
CA SER A 84 -4.74 -0.63 -2.42
C SER A 84 -3.87 -0.27 -3.62
N SER A 85 -2.56 -0.14 -3.39
CA SER A 85 -1.59 0.00 -4.48
C SER A 85 -1.37 -1.36 -5.14
N LEU A 86 -1.32 -1.36 -6.48
CA LEU A 86 -0.95 -2.55 -7.24
C LEU A 86 0.57 -2.55 -7.39
N GLU A 87 1.21 -3.65 -7.04
CA GLU A 87 2.65 -3.81 -7.14
C GLU A 87 3.00 -5.08 -7.92
N ARG A 88 4.22 -5.11 -8.44
CA ARG A 88 4.77 -6.27 -9.15
C ARG A 88 5.88 -6.92 -8.34
N ASP A 89 6.86 -6.13 -7.93
CA ASP A 89 8.10 -6.55 -7.27
C ASP A 89 8.49 -5.64 -6.10
N TYR A 90 7.50 -4.99 -5.46
CA TYR A 90 7.75 -4.05 -4.37
C TYR A 90 8.38 -4.77 -3.16
N TYR A 91 7.80 -5.90 -2.77
CA TYR A 91 8.25 -6.67 -1.61
C TYR A 91 9.63 -7.31 -1.81
N GLU A 92 9.98 -7.68 -3.03
CA GLU A 92 11.32 -8.18 -3.37
C GLU A 92 12.34 -7.04 -3.45
N SER A 93 11.89 -5.85 -3.84
CA SER A 93 12.76 -4.66 -3.94
C SER A 93 13.18 -4.15 -2.57
N ILE A 94 12.29 -4.19 -1.57
CA ILE A 94 12.65 -3.78 -0.19
C ILE A 94 13.72 -4.67 0.44
N ASP A 95 13.88 -5.92 -0.02
CA ASP A 95 14.86 -6.88 0.51
C ASP A 95 16.24 -6.76 -0.11
N ARG A 96 16.42 -5.90 -1.13
CA ARG A 96 17.72 -5.72 -1.76
C ARG A 96 18.75 -5.21 -0.75
N PRO A 97 20.02 -5.61 -0.88
CA PRO A 97 21.06 -5.25 0.09
C PRO A 97 21.33 -3.74 0.17
N ASN A 98 21.01 -3.00 -0.89
CA ASN A 98 21.17 -1.54 -0.97
C ASN A 98 19.91 -0.76 -0.60
N VAL A 99 18.88 -1.42 -0.05
CA VAL A 99 17.61 -0.78 0.33
C VAL A 99 17.41 -0.87 1.84
N GLU A 100 17.29 0.30 2.47
CA GLU A 100 16.90 0.43 3.87
C GLU A 100 15.41 0.82 3.96
N LEU A 101 14.67 0.15 4.84
CA LEU A 101 13.29 0.50 5.15
C LEU A 101 13.24 1.10 6.56
N VAL A 102 12.86 2.37 6.67
CA VAL A 102 12.81 3.10 7.93
C VAL A 102 11.37 3.25 8.42
N ASN A 103 11.10 2.82 9.66
CA ASN A 103 9.76 2.94 10.25
C ASN A 103 9.54 4.33 10.87
N LEU A 104 9.07 5.27 10.05
CA LEU A 104 8.83 6.66 10.48
C LEU A 104 7.67 6.83 11.48
N LYS A 105 6.88 5.78 11.76
CA LYS A 105 5.89 5.83 12.86
C LYS A 105 6.56 5.74 14.23
N GLU A 106 7.65 5.01 14.32
CA GLU A 106 8.44 4.84 15.56
C GLU A 106 9.54 5.91 15.64
N THR A 107 10.18 6.20 14.51
CA THR A 107 11.24 7.22 14.42
C THR A 107 10.87 8.30 13.41
N PRO A 108 9.96 9.23 13.74
CA PRO A 108 9.61 10.36 12.88
C PRO A 108 10.82 11.16 12.40
N ILE A 109 10.63 11.85 11.27
CA ILE A 109 11.63 12.79 10.75
C ILE A 109 11.65 14.01 11.67
N LYS A 110 12.85 14.37 12.16
CA LYS A 110 13.07 15.55 12.99
C LYS A 110 13.38 16.76 12.13
N GLU A 111 14.28 16.62 11.16
CA GLU A 111 14.73 17.72 10.32
C GLU A 111 15.21 17.22 8.96
N PHE A 112 15.09 18.10 7.97
CA PHE A 112 15.67 18.00 6.64
C PHE A 112 16.73 19.09 6.50
N THR A 113 17.92 18.72 6.09
CA THR A 113 18.97 19.65 5.65
C THR A 113 19.13 19.58 4.14
N THR A 114 20.03 20.39 3.58
CA THR A 114 20.33 20.37 2.15
C THR A 114 20.83 19.01 1.64
N THR A 115 21.45 18.20 2.50
CA THR A 115 22.10 16.95 2.10
C THR A 115 21.73 15.76 2.97
N SER A 116 20.90 15.94 4.00
CA SER A 116 20.62 14.88 4.96
C SER A 116 19.22 14.94 5.57
N VAL A 117 18.78 13.80 6.10
CA VAL A 117 17.55 13.66 6.90
C VAL A 117 17.91 13.04 8.23
N THR A 118 17.49 13.68 9.31
CA THR A 118 17.69 13.19 10.68
C THR A 118 16.36 12.74 11.28
N THR A 119 16.32 11.53 11.81
CA THR A 119 15.17 11.00 12.57
C THR A 119 15.31 11.30 14.06
N VAL A 120 14.21 11.25 14.82
CA VAL A 120 14.20 11.61 16.26
C VAL A 120 15.10 10.73 17.14
N ASP A 121 15.48 9.55 16.67
CA ASP A 121 16.45 8.65 17.31
C ASP A 121 17.92 9.10 17.12
N GLY A 122 18.14 10.24 16.47
CA GLY A 122 19.46 10.83 16.22
C GLY A 122 20.18 10.26 15.00
N LYS A 123 19.56 9.35 14.23
CA LYS A 123 20.19 8.80 13.01
C LYS A 123 20.07 9.78 11.85
N THR A 124 21.21 10.16 11.29
CA THR A 124 21.30 11.01 10.10
C THR A 124 21.65 10.17 8.88
N ARG A 125 20.94 10.38 7.78
CA ARG A 125 21.17 9.73 6.48
C ARG A 125 21.41 10.80 5.43
N ASN A 126 22.43 10.63 4.61
CA ASN A 126 22.76 11.55 3.53
C ASN A 126 22.10 11.11 2.23
N PHE A 127 21.60 12.06 1.44
CA PHE A 127 20.93 11.81 0.17
C PHE A 127 21.37 12.82 -0.88
N ASP A 128 21.66 12.33 -2.08
CA ASP A 128 21.88 13.18 -3.26
C ASP A 128 20.55 13.63 -3.86
N VAL A 129 19.51 12.79 -3.75
CA VAL A 129 18.17 13.02 -4.30
C VAL A 129 17.12 12.58 -3.31
N VAL A 130 16.11 13.43 -3.11
CA VAL A 130 14.95 13.16 -2.26
C VAL A 130 13.69 13.20 -3.10
N LEU A 131 12.91 12.12 -3.07
CA LEU A 131 11.59 12.05 -3.70
C LEU A 131 10.50 12.19 -2.63
N LEU A 132 9.77 13.31 -2.67
CA LEU A 132 8.64 13.55 -1.78
C LEU A 132 7.37 12.93 -2.38
N ALA A 133 6.87 11.86 -1.76
CA ALA A 133 5.61 11.21 -2.12
C ALA A 133 4.58 11.19 -0.97
N PRO A 134 4.28 12.32 -0.29
CA PRO A 134 3.33 12.36 0.82
C PRO A 134 1.85 12.22 0.37
N GLY A 135 1.57 12.38 -0.93
CA GLY A 135 0.22 12.38 -1.49
C GLY A 135 -0.23 13.78 -1.91
N TYR A 136 -1.55 13.99 -1.96
CA TYR A 136 -2.18 15.22 -2.42
C TYR A 136 -3.29 15.64 -1.45
N ASP A 137 -3.59 16.94 -1.43
CA ASP A 137 -4.88 17.44 -0.94
C ASP A 137 -5.96 17.06 -1.96
N ASN A 138 -6.55 15.88 -1.74
CA ASN A 138 -7.53 15.32 -2.66
C ASN A 138 -8.89 16.02 -2.51
N VAL A 139 -9.51 16.33 -3.65
CA VAL A 139 -10.84 16.93 -3.81
C VAL A 139 -10.92 18.41 -3.45
N THR A 140 -10.46 18.81 -2.26
CA THR A 140 -10.65 20.17 -1.76
C THR A 140 -9.62 21.17 -2.26
N GLY A 141 -8.34 20.79 -2.31
CA GLY A 141 -7.25 21.72 -2.63
C GLY A 141 -7.49 22.53 -3.91
N SER A 142 -7.73 21.85 -5.03
CA SER A 142 -7.96 22.53 -6.31
C SER A 142 -9.23 23.39 -6.34
N LEU A 143 -10.26 23.02 -5.59
CA LEU A 143 -11.51 23.80 -5.55
C LEU A 143 -11.34 25.08 -4.73
N ILE A 144 -10.56 25.01 -3.65
CA ILE A 144 -10.25 26.15 -2.79
C ILE A 144 -9.31 27.12 -3.50
N ASP A 145 -8.30 26.63 -4.22
CA ASP A 145 -7.33 27.45 -4.95
C ASP A 145 -7.94 28.29 -6.08
N LEU A 146 -9.09 27.86 -6.62
CA LEU A 146 -9.84 28.61 -7.64
C LEU A 146 -10.53 29.88 -7.09
N ASN A 147 -10.54 30.08 -5.76
CA ASN A 147 -11.15 31.23 -5.10
C ASN A 147 -12.62 31.47 -5.53
N ILE A 148 -13.40 30.39 -5.57
CA ILE A 148 -14.81 30.43 -5.95
C ILE A 148 -15.64 31.07 -4.83
N SER A 149 -16.47 32.06 -5.17
CA SER A 149 -17.41 32.70 -4.24
C SER A 149 -18.86 32.37 -4.58
N ASP A 150 -19.72 32.30 -3.56
CA ASP A 150 -21.15 32.17 -3.74
C ASP A 150 -21.83 33.52 -4.07
N LYS A 151 -23.16 33.49 -4.27
CA LYS A 151 -23.96 34.69 -4.57
C LYS A 151 -23.98 35.76 -3.48
N HIS A 152 -23.53 35.43 -2.26
CA HIS A 152 -23.42 36.35 -1.12
C HIS A 152 -21.98 36.86 -0.92
N GLY A 153 -21.05 36.49 -1.81
CA GLY A 153 -19.65 36.89 -1.73
C GLY A 153 -18.81 36.06 -0.75
N VAL A 154 -19.36 34.99 -0.17
CA VAL A 154 -18.63 34.10 0.75
C VAL A 154 -17.78 33.12 -0.07
N THR A 155 -16.51 32.98 0.28
CA THR A 155 -15.60 32.07 -0.43
C THR A 155 -15.88 30.60 -0.07
N LEU A 156 -15.60 29.68 -0.99
CA LEU A 156 -15.71 28.24 -0.73
C LEU A 156 -14.81 27.77 0.43
N LYS A 157 -13.74 28.52 0.74
CA LYS A 157 -12.85 28.26 1.86
C LYS A 157 -13.47 28.55 3.23
N GLU A 158 -14.43 29.47 3.28
CA GLU A 158 -15.05 29.97 4.52
C GLU A 158 -16.37 29.26 4.86
N LYS A 159 -16.82 28.32 4.02
CA LYS A 159 -17.97 27.46 4.29
C LYS A 159 -17.54 26.11 4.81
#